data_AF-U1X5L8-F1
#
_entry.id   AF-U1X5L8-F1
#
_cell.length_a   1.000
_cell.length_b   1.000
_cell.length_c   1.000
_cell.angle_alpha   90.00
_cell.angle_beta   90.00
_cell.angle_gamma   90.00
#
_symmetry.space_group_name_H-M   'P 1'
#
loop_
_entity.id
_entity.type
_entity.pdbx_description
1 polymer ?
#
loop_
_entity_poly.entity_id
_entity_poly.type
_entity_poly.pdbx_seq_one_letter_code
_entity_poly.pdbx_strand_id
1 'polypeptide(L)'
;MSPNKNRAPGFRNTKSDGLVQAHHAIQDEWAKLWAKRNGIKYSSSNAPSLLLKSISGESHAIISALQRARRRTEGFNTSIKYEFNESYREMIKAGVDPKVTKKVIREAYKYFDRLGGFK
;
A
#
# COMPACT_ATOMS: atom_id res chain seq x y z
N MET A 1 -1.95 -12.26 7.05
CA MET A 1 -2.45 -12.05 8.43
C MET A 1 -3.89 -12.51 8.50
N SER A 2 -4.26 -13.37 9.45
CA SER A 2 -5.67 -13.69 9.69
C SER A 2 -6.39 -12.41 10.14
N PRO A 3 -7.56 -12.06 9.57
CA PRO A 3 -8.35 -10.93 10.06
C PRO A 3 -8.63 -11.11 11.57
N ASN A 4 -8.36 -10.07 12.36
CA ASN A 4 -8.76 -9.91 13.77
C ASN A 4 -7.93 -10.60 14.87
N LYS A 5 -7.12 -11.63 14.62
CA LYS A 5 -6.46 -12.38 15.71
C LYS A 5 -5.46 -11.57 16.54
N ASN A 6 -4.71 -10.65 15.91
CA ASN A 6 -3.62 -9.88 16.54
C ASN A 6 -3.80 -8.36 16.40
N ARG A 7 -5.05 -7.87 16.38
CA ARG A 7 -5.33 -6.44 16.19
C ARG A 7 -5.76 -5.79 17.50
N ALA A 8 -5.21 -4.61 17.76
CA ALA A 8 -5.65 -3.78 18.88
C ALA A 8 -7.15 -3.45 18.77
N PRO A 9 -7.84 -3.15 19.88
CA PRO A 9 -9.21 -2.62 19.85
C PRO A 9 -9.32 -1.40 18.93
N GLY A 10 -10.40 -1.30 18.14
CA GLY A 10 -10.61 -0.23 17.16
C GLY A 10 -9.96 -0.47 15.78
N PHE A 11 -9.27 -1.61 15.59
CA PHE A 11 -8.61 -1.96 14.33
C PHE A 11 -9.15 -3.26 13.70
N ARG A 12 -10.29 -3.77 14.16
CA ARG A 12 -10.88 -5.01 13.63
C ARG A 12 -11.57 -4.75 12.30
N ASN A 13 -11.74 -5.82 11.51
CA ASN A 13 -12.59 -5.77 10.32
C ASN A 13 -14.05 -6.02 10.76
N THR A 14 -14.61 -5.06 11.50
CA THR A 14 -16.01 -5.03 11.93
C THR A 14 -16.61 -3.68 11.56
N LYS A 15 -17.94 -3.61 11.42
CA LYS A 15 -18.63 -2.35 11.10
C LYS A 15 -18.35 -1.26 12.13
N SER A 16 -18.31 -1.63 13.42
CA SER A 16 -17.99 -0.72 14.54
C SER A 16 -16.64 -0.03 14.40
N ASP A 17 -15.66 -0.74 13.84
CA ASP A 17 -14.28 -0.28 13.74
C ASP A 17 -14.00 0.37 12.38
N GLY A 18 -15.01 0.46 11.49
CA GLY A 18 -14.87 1.01 10.14
C GLY A 18 -14.27 0.02 9.13
N LEU A 19 -14.50 -1.29 9.32
CA LEU A 19 -14.07 -2.37 8.42
C LEU A 19 -12.57 -2.37 8.13
N VAL A 20 -11.74 -2.12 9.15
CA VAL A 20 -10.30 -1.89 8.98
C VAL A 20 -9.61 -3.01 8.20
N GLN A 21 -8.85 -2.64 7.18
CA GLN A 21 -8.15 -3.54 6.27
C GLN A 21 -6.69 -3.13 6.10
N ALA A 22 -5.83 -4.12 5.83
CA ALA A 22 -4.45 -3.85 5.47
C ALA A 22 -4.41 -3.26 4.05
N HIS A 23 -3.64 -2.19 3.87
CA HIS A 23 -3.35 -1.59 2.57
C HIS A 23 -1.83 -1.61 2.38
N HIS A 24 -1.35 -2.16 1.25
CA HIS A 24 0.08 -2.09 0.93
C HIS A 24 0.48 -0.66 0.60
N ALA A 25 1.68 -0.24 0.99
CA ALA A 25 2.18 1.08 0.62
C ALA A 25 2.31 1.20 -0.91
N ILE A 26 3.07 0.30 -1.52
CA ILE A 26 3.14 0.17 -2.98
C ILE A 26 2.05 -0.80 -3.43
N GLN A 27 1.35 -0.48 -4.52
CA GLN A 27 0.28 -1.35 -5.02
C GLN A 27 0.81 -2.74 -5.37
N ASP A 28 0.17 -3.76 -4.81
CA ASP A 28 0.62 -5.15 -4.88
C ASP A 28 0.75 -5.68 -6.32
N GLU A 29 -0.24 -5.38 -7.17
CA GLU A 29 -0.23 -5.85 -8.57
C GLU A 29 0.92 -5.24 -9.37
N TRP A 30 1.21 -3.95 -9.17
CA TRP A 30 2.39 -3.36 -9.78
C TRP A 30 3.68 -4.01 -9.27
N ALA A 31 3.77 -4.27 -7.96
CA ALA A 31 4.95 -4.88 -7.35
C ALA A 31 5.21 -6.30 -7.89
N LYS A 32 4.16 -7.11 -8.09
CA LYS A 32 4.24 -8.43 -8.72
C LYS A 32 4.77 -8.35 -10.15
N LEU A 33 4.23 -7.45 -10.97
CA LEU A 33 4.64 -7.28 -12.37
C LEU A 33 6.05 -6.71 -12.48
N TRP A 34 6.40 -5.72 -11.64
CA TRP A 34 7.76 -5.22 -11.50
C TRP A 34 8.74 -6.34 -11.15
N ALA A 35 8.45 -7.14 -10.13
CA ALA A 35 9.33 -8.22 -9.71
C ALA A 35 9.50 -9.29 -10.80
N LYS A 36 8.41 -9.68 -11.47
CA LYS A 36 8.43 -10.62 -12.61
C LYS A 36 9.36 -10.13 -13.73
N ARG A 37 9.28 -8.85 -14.11
CA ARG A 37 10.13 -8.25 -15.16
C ARG A 37 11.61 -8.24 -14.80
N ASN A 38 11.93 -8.13 -13.52
CA ASN A 38 13.31 -8.04 -13.03
C ASN A 38 13.87 -9.37 -12.52
N GLY A 39 13.14 -10.49 -12.64
CA GLY A 39 13.57 -11.78 -12.09
C GLY A 39 13.69 -11.80 -10.56
N ILE A 40 12.97 -10.92 -9.87
CA ILE A 40 13.02 -10.74 -8.42
C ILE A 40 11.93 -11.58 -7.75
N LYS A 41 12.27 -12.22 -6.62
CA LYS A 41 11.29 -12.95 -5.79
C LYS A 41 10.57 -12.01 -4.81
N TYR A 42 9.47 -11.43 -5.25
CA TYR A 42 8.58 -10.61 -4.42
C TYR A 42 7.59 -11.46 -3.60
N SER A 43 7.17 -10.96 -2.44
CA SER A 43 6.17 -11.59 -1.57
C SER A 43 5.22 -10.56 -0.99
N SER A 44 3.95 -10.61 -1.42
CA SER A 44 2.87 -9.75 -0.90
C SER A 44 2.69 -9.88 0.61
N SER A 45 2.87 -11.08 1.18
CA SER A 45 2.72 -11.30 2.62
C SER A 45 3.78 -10.58 3.45
N ASN A 46 4.95 -10.33 2.85
CA ASN A 46 6.09 -9.67 3.50
C ASN A 46 6.18 -8.17 3.15
N ALA A 47 5.40 -7.73 2.15
CA ALA A 47 5.37 -6.34 1.73
C ALA A 47 4.74 -5.46 2.82
N PRO A 48 5.39 -4.33 3.21
CA PRO A 48 4.87 -3.43 4.22
C PRO A 48 3.45 -2.94 3.91
N SER A 49 2.61 -2.94 4.95
CA SER A 49 1.23 -2.50 4.89
C SER A 49 0.86 -1.73 6.16
N LEU A 50 -0.21 -0.95 6.06
CA LEU A 50 -0.83 -0.28 7.20
C LEU A 50 -2.31 -0.64 7.31
N LEU A 51 -2.86 -0.53 8.51
CA LEU A 51 -4.28 -0.75 8.76
C LEU A 51 -5.05 0.55 8.56
N LEU A 52 -6.03 0.53 7.65
CA LEU A 52 -6.86 1.69 7.29
C LEU A 52 -8.34 1.30 7.31
N LYS A 53 -9.21 2.24 7.70
CA LYS A 53 -10.66 2.09 7.60
C LYS A 53 -11.09 2.01 6.14
N SER A 54 -12.02 1.11 5.82
CA SER A 54 -12.42 0.81 4.44
C SER A 54 -13.89 1.09 4.11
N ILE A 55 -14.67 1.57 5.08
CA ILE A 55 -15.99 2.14 4.78
C ILE A 55 -15.87 3.27 3.75
N SER A 56 -16.93 3.50 2.98
CA SER A 56 -16.93 4.50 1.91
C SER A 56 -16.53 5.88 2.43
N GLY A 57 -15.68 6.59 1.69
CA GLY A 57 -15.15 7.90 2.07
C GLY A 57 -13.95 7.85 3.02
N GLU A 58 -13.54 6.68 3.50
CA GLU A 58 -12.35 6.54 4.35
C GLU A 58 -11.08 6.27 3.53
N SER A 59 -9.95 6.48 4.21
CA SER A 59 -8.59 6.37 3.66
C SER A 59 -8.35 5.15 2.77
N HIS A 60 -8.72 3.92 3.17
CA HIS A 60 -8.49 2.72 2.34
C HIS A 60 -9.27 2.80 1.02
N ALA A 61 -10.54 3.23 1.07
CA ALA A 61 -11.40 3.32 -0.10
C ALA A 61 -10.93 4.42 -1.05
N ILE A 62 -10.49 5.57 -0.50
CA ILE A 62 -9.95 6.68 -1.29
C ILE A 62 -8.65 6.28 -1.99
N ILE A 63 -7.68 5.67 -1.29
CA ILE A 63 -6.41 5.24 -1.91
C ILE A 63 -6.72 4.22 -3.01
N SER A 64 -7.59 3.24 -2.75
CA SER A 64 -7.99 2.25 -3.75
C SER A 64 -8.65 2.87 -4.98
N ALA A 65 -9.42 3.96 -4.81
CA ALA A 65 -10.00 4.69 -5.94
C ALA A 65 -8.93 5.44 -6.74
N LEU A 66 -8.00 6.13 -6.07
CA LEU A 66 -6.89 6.85 -6.72
C LEU A 66 -5.97 5.91 -7.50
N GLN A 67 -5.59 4.78 -6.91
CA GLN A 67 -4.77 3.76 -7.58
C GLN A 67 -5.47 3.19 -8.81
N ARG A 68 -6.77 2.86 -8.72
CA ARG A 68 -7.54 2.37 -9.86
C ARG A 68 -7.62 3.40 -10.98
N ALA A 69 -7.86 4.67 -10.64
CA ALA A 69 -7.88 5.76 -11.62
C ALA A 69 -6.53 5.87 -12.33
N ARG A 70 -5.42 5.89 -11.57
CA ARG A 70 -4.06 5.95 -12.12
C ARG A 70 -3.75 4.76 -13.03
N ARG A 71 -4.12 3.54 -12.64
CA ARG A 71 -3.90 2.34 -13.48
C ARG A 71 -4.69 2.33 -14.77
N ARG A 72 -5.89 2.92 -14.81
CA ARG A 72 -6.64 3.07 -16.06
C ARG A 72 -5.93 3.97 -17.06
N THR A 73 -5.19 4.96 -16.58
CA THR A 73 -4.49 5.93 -17.43
C THR A 73 -3.07 5.49 -17.77
N GLU A 74 -2.33 4.97 -16.80
CA GLU A 74 -0.88 4.78 -16.89
C GLU A 74 -0.45 3.30 -16.95
N GLY A 75 -1.39 2.38 -16.68
CA GLY A 75 -1.10 0.96 -16.58
C GLY A 75 -0.08 0.64 -15.47
N PHE A 76 0.71 -0.42 -15.68
CA PHE A 76 1.63 -0.99 -14.68
C PHE A 76 3.12 -0.89 -15.06
N ASN A 77 3.45 -0.16 -16.14
CA ASN A 77 4.81 -0.01 -16.66
C ASN A 77 5.46 1.32 -16.28
N THR A 78 5.35 1.67 -15.01
CA THR A 78 5.95 2.85 -14.38
C THR A 78 7.20 2.46 -13.60
N SER A 79 8.08 3.44 -13.35
CA SER A 79 9.30 3.23 -12.57
C SER A 79 9.02 3.08 -11.06
N ILE A 80 9.92 2.43 -10.33
CA ILE A 80 9.80 2.28 -8.87
C ILE A 80 9.78 3.65 -8.17
N LYS A 81 10.62 4.60 -8.60
CA LYS A 81 10.63 5.96 -8.03
C LYS A 81 9.27 6.65 -8.21
N TYR A 82 8.65 6.47 -9.37
CA TYR A 82 7.33 7.01 -9.64
C TYR A 82 6.28 6.43 -8.69
N GLU A 83 6.25 5.11 -8.50
CA GLU A 83 5.29 4.48 -7.59
C GLU A 83 5.43 4.90 -6.13
N PHE A 84 6.66 5.14 -5.66
CA PHE A 84 6.88 5.64 -4.31
C PHE A 84 6.35 7.07 -4.13
N ASN A 85 6.56 7.93 -5.13
CA ASN A 85 6.03 9.30 -5.11
C ASN A 85 4.50 9.33 -5.16
N GLU A 86 3.92 8.54 -6.06
CA GLU A 86 2.46 8.47 -6.20
C GLU A 86 1.80 7.85 -4.98
N SER A 87 2.36 6.77 -4.44
CA SER A 87 1.87 6.17 -3.20
C SER A 87 1.85 7.19 -2.06
N TYR A 88 2.95 7.94 -1.85
CA TYR A 88 2.98 9.00 -0.85
C TYR A 88 1.88 10.05 -1.08
N ARG A 89 1.75 10.54 -2.32
CA ARG A 89 0.75 11.55 -2.70
C ARG A 89 -0.68 11.06 -2.48
N GLU A 90 -0.97 9.83 -2.88
CA GLU A 90 -2.29 9.19 -2.74
C GLU A 90 -2.67 9.03 -1.27
N MET A 91 -1.73 8.62 -0.41
CA MET A 91 -1.95 8.48 1.03
C MET A 91 -2.24 9.83 1.71
N ILE A 92 -1.48 10.87 1.37
CA ILE A 92 -1.74 12.24 1.89
C ILE A 92 -3.09 12.75 1.41
N LYS A 93 -3.43 12.57 0.13
CA LYS A 93 -4.73 12.97 -0.43
C LYS A 93 -5.90 12.23 0.21
N ALA A 94 -5.67 11.00 0.66
CA ALA A 94 -6.65 10.19 1.40
C ALA A 94 -6.73 10.52 2.89
N GLY A 95 -6.02 11.55 3.37
CA GLY A 95 -6.06 11.99 4.76
C GLY A 95 -5.28 11.11 5.73
N VAL A 96 -4.38 10.24 5.25
CA VAL A 96 -3.50 9.47 6.14
C VAL A 96 -2.48 10.39 6.78
N ASP A 97 -2.30 10.27 8.10
CA ASP A 97 -1.34 11.08 8.87
C ASP A 97 0.06 11.09 8.20
N PRO A 98 0.67 12.26 7.97
CA PRO A 98 1.96 12.36 7.29
C PRO A 98 3.10 11.59 7.96
N LYS A 99 3.11 11.47 9.29
CA LYS A 99 4.14 10.70 10.02
C LYS A 99 3.95 9.21 9.77
N VAL A 100 2.71 8.72 9.77
CA VAL A 100 2.36 7.33 9.43
C VAL A 100 2.73 7.03 7.98
N THR A 101 2.36 7.90 7.05
CA THR A 101 2.69 7.79 5.62
C THR A 101 4.21 7.72 5.42
N LYS A 102 4.98 8.64 6.04
CA LYS A 102 6.45 8.61 5.97
C LYS A 102 7.04 7.31 6.52
N LYS A 103 6.49 6.79 7.63
CA LYS A 103 6.96 5.55 8.24
C LYS A 103 6.77 4.35 7.29
N VAL A 104 5.56 4.16 6.76
CA VAL A 104 5.25 2.98 5.92
C VAL A 104 5.95 3.04 4.56
N ILE A 105 6.10 4.24 3.97
CA ILE A 105 6.89 4.45 2.74
C ILE A 105 8.36 4.10 2.98
N ARG A 106 8.93 4.49 4.13
CA ARG A 106 10.31 4.12 4.49
C ARG A 106 10.46 2.62 4.70
N GLU A 107 9.48 1.95 5.30
CA GLU A 107 9.49 0.49 5.45
C GLU A 107 9.40 -0.20 4.08
N ALA A 108 8.53 0.28 3.19
CA ALA A 108 8.46 -0.19 1.82
C ALA A 108 9.79 0.02 1.10
N TYR A 109 10.43 1.18 1.24
CA TYR A 109 11.71 1.47 0.63
C TYR A 109 12.77 0.43 1.05
N LYS A 110 12.90 0.18 2.36
CA LYS A 110 13.82 -0.86 2.88
C LYS A 110 13.50 -2.25 2.35
N TYR A 111 12.22 -2.57 2.18
CA TYR A 111 11.80 -3.86 1.63
C TYR A 111 12.22 -4.00 0.15
N PHE A 112 11.89 -3.02 -0.70
CA PHE A 112 12.24 -3.05 -2.11
C PHE A 112 13.76 -2.92 -2.35
N ASP A 113 14.48 -2.19 -1.49
CA ASP A 113 15.94 -2.11 -1.52
C ASP A 113 16.60 -3.48 -1.27
N ARG A 114 16.11 -4.23 -0.28
CA ARG A 114 16.57 -5.61 -0.02
C ARG A 114 16.30 -6.56 -1.19
N LEU A 115 15.27 -6.28 -1.98
CA LEU A 115 14.97 -7.02 -3.21
C LEU A 115 15.86 -6.60 -4.39
N GLY A 116 16.70 -5.57 -4.24
CA GLY A 116 17.55 -5.03 -5.29
C GLY A 116 16.87 -3.98 -6.17
N GLY A 117 15.75 -3.39 -5.75
CA GLY A 117 14.96 -2.51 -6.61
C GLY A 117 15.49 -1.10 -6.82
N PHE A 118 16.58 -0.73 -6.16
CA PHE A 118 17.24 0.57 -6.30
C PHE A 118 18.73 0.45 -6.68
N LYS A 119 19.15 -0.73 -7.14
CA LYS A 119 20.51 -0.99 -7.64
C LYS A 119 20.61 -0.74 -9.14
#